data_AF-A0A0S7ZDH6-F1
#
_entry.id   AF-A0A0S7ZDH6-F1
#
_cell.length_a   1.000
_cell.length_b   1.000
_cell.length_c   1.000
_cell.angle_alpha   90.00
_cell.angle_beta   90.00
_cell.angle_gamma   90.00
#
_symmetry.space_group_name_H-M   'P 1'
#
loop_
_entity.id
_entity.type
_entity.pdbx_description
1 polymer ?
#
loop_
_entity_poly.entity_id
_entity_poly.type
_entity_poly.pdbx_seq_one_letter_code
_entity_poly.pdbx_strand_id
1 'polypeptide(L)'
;MLIVESYPIAVLMCFITMLCWGSWANTQKLASKEWRFQLFYWDYAIGVLLLSLLFAFTLGSFGSAGRSFLADLGQASGGAAWSALLGGIVFNLSNILLVAAIDIAGMAVAFPIGVGLALVLGVIINYVKLPAGDPVLLFIGVVGVVVAI
;
A
#
# COMPACT_ATOMS: atom_id res chain seq x y z
N MET A 1 -21.57 -1.15 -1.25
CA MET A 1 -20.28 -0.66 -0.67
C MET A 1 -20.44 0.76 -0.16
N LEU A 2 -19.61 1.18 0.80
CA LEU A 2 -19.49 2.58 1.21
C LEU A 2 -18.75 3.36 0.11
N ILE A 3 -19.36 4.47 -0.34
CA ILE A 3 -18.74 5.41 -1.27
C ILE A 3 -18.57 6.74 -0.56
N VAL A 4 -17.37 7.30 -0.60
CA VAL A 4 -17.07 8.61 0.01
C VAL A 4 -17.35 9.70 -1.02
N GLU A 5 -18.47 10.40 -0.85
CA GLU A 5 -18.90 11.46 -1.77
C GLU A 5 -18.42 12.87 -1.36
N SER A 6 -18.06 13.05 -0.08
CA SER A 6 -17.69 14.34 0.50
C SER A 6 -16.19 14.57 0.47
N TYR A 7 -15.75 15.65 -0.18
CA TYR A 7 -14.34 16.04 -0.25
C TYR A 7 -13.69 16.20 1.15
N PRO A 8 -14.29 16.91 2.12
CA PRO A 8 -13.77 16.96 3.49
C PRO A 8 -13.57 15.59 4.14
N ILE A 9 -14.50 14.65 3.92
CA ILE A 9 -14.38 13.29 4.45
C ILE A 9 -13.23 12.54 3.77
N ALA A 10 -13.10 12.66 2.44
CA ALA A 10 -12.00 12.05 1.70
C ALA A 10 -10.63 12.54 2.20
N VAL A 11 -10.50 13.85 2.44
CA VAL A 11 -9.28 14.45 3.02
C VAL A 11 -9.02 13.91 4.43
N LEU A 12 -10.05 13.84 5.29
CA LEU A 12 -9.91 13.26 6.63
C LEU A 12 -9.46 11.79 6.59
N MET A 13 -10.04 10.99 5.70
CA MET A 13 -9.63 9.60 5.51
C MET A 13 -8.18 9.49 5.02
N CYS A 14 -7.74 10.39 4.15
CA CYS A 14 -6.34 10.48 3.73
C CYS A 14 -5.41 10.72 4.93
N PHE A 15 -5.74 11.65 5.82
CA PHE A 15 -4.95 11.86 7.06
C PHE A 15 -4.92 10.60 7.93
N ILE A 16 -6.05 9.91 8.10
CA ILE A 16 -6.10 8.64 8.84
C ILE A 16 -5.18 7.60 8.20
N THR A 17 -5.23 7.44 6.87
CA THR A 17 -4.36 6.52 6.14
C THR A 17 -2.88 6.86 6.33
N MET A 18 -2.52 8.15 6.26
CA MET A 18 -1.13 8.59 6.47
C MET A 18 -0.65 8.34 7.90
N LEU A 19 -1.51 8.51 8.91
CA LEU A 19 -1.20 8.18 10.30
C LEU A 19 -0.99 6.68 10.48
N CYS A 20 -1.87 5.84 9.93
CA CYS A 20 -1.72 4.39 9.99
C CYS A 20 -0.43 3.94 9.29
N TRP A 21 -0.12 4.50 8.13
CA TRP A 21 1.10 4.16 7.40
C TRP A 21 2.37 4.56 8.17
N GLY A 22 2.42 5.79 8.68
CA GLY A 22 3.54 6.26 9.51
C GLY A 22 3.67 5.53 10.85
N SER A 23 2.57 5.03 11.42
CA SER A 23 2.60 4.26 12.67
C SER A 23 3.38 2.96 12.55
N TRP A 24 3.45 2.37 11.34
CA TRP A 24 4.13 1.09 11.11
C TRP A 24 5.61 1.12 11.53
N ALA A 25 6.36 2.13 11.10
CA ALA A 25 7.77 2.25 11.45
C ALA A 25 7.98 2.49 12.97
N ASN A 26 7.05 3.24 13.58
CA ASN A 26 7.09 3.53 15.02
C ASN A 26 6.78 2.29 15.86
N THR A 27 5.76 1.50 15.48
CA THR A 27 5.41 0.27 16.17
C THR A 27 6.45 -0.82 15.96
N GLN A 28 7.06 -0.91 14.77
CA GLN A 28 8.20 -1.79 14.52
C GLN A 28 9.37 -1.47 15.45
N LYS A 29 9.74 -0.19 15.56
CA LYS A 29 10.84 0.25 16.45
C LYS A 29 10.53 0.04 17.94
N LEU A 30 9.25 0.12 18.33
CA LEU A 30 8.82 -0.17 19.69
C LEU A 30 8.92 -1.67 19.98
N ALA A 31 8.43 -2.50 19.05
CA ALA A 31 8.40 -3.96 19.18
C ALA A 31 9.79 -4.58 19.10
N SER A 32 10.73 -3.99 18.34
CA SER A 32 12.08 -4.55 18.13
C SER A 32 12.92 -4.71 19.39
N LYS A 33 12.47 -4.13 20.52
CA LYS A 33 13.09 -4.33 21.84
C LYS A 33 12.89 -5.76 22.37
N GLU A 34 11.76 -6.38 22.06
CA GLU A 34 11.31 -7.65 22.64
C GLU A 34 10.90 -8.68 21.58
N TRP A 35 10.69 -8.24 20.33
CA TRP A 35 10.14 -9.05 19.24
C TRP A 35 11.01 -8.98 17.99
N ARG A 36 11.30 -10.14 17.41
CA ARG A 36 12.12 -10.23 16.20
C ARG A 36 11.40 -9.60 15.01
N PHE A 37 12.15 -8.92 14.16
CA PHE A 37 11.59 -8.21 13.02
C PHE A 37 10.80 -9.11 12.06
N GLN A 38 11.28 -10.34 11.83
CA GLN A 38 10.58 -11.29 10.98
C GLN A 38 9.21 -11.70 11.56
N LEU A 39 9.12 -11.87 12.88
CA LEU A 39 7.87 -12.23 13.57
C LEU A 39 6.89 -11.05 13.56
N PHE A 40 7.38 -9.82 13.77
CA PHE A 40 6.57 -8.60 13.62
C PHE A 40 5.93 -8.52 12.23
N TYR A 41 6.66 -8.91 11.18
CA TYR A 41 6.12 -8.91 9.81
C TYR A 41 5.05 -9.97 9.58
N TRP A 42 5.16 -11.14 10.22
CA TRP A 42 4.10 -12.15 10.20
C TRP A 42 2.83 -11.63 10.87
N ASP A 43 2.97 -11.03 12.05
CA ASP A 43 1.84 -10.42 12.78
C ASP A 43 1.19 -9.29 11.96
N TYR A 44 2.02 -8.46 11.32
CA TYR A 44 1.57 -7.40 10.42
C TYR A 44 0.79 -7.97 9.23
N ALA A 45 1.29 -8.99 8.55
CA ALA A 45 0.63 -9.60 7.40
C ALA A 45 -0.72 -10.22 7.77
N ILE A 46 -0.80 -10.92 8.91
CA ILE A 46 -2.05 -11.48 9.44
C ILE A 46 -3.02 -10.34 9.80
N GLY A 47 -2.55 -9.29 10.47
CA GLY A 47 -3.35 -8.12 10.81
C GLY A 47 -3.94 -7.43 9.57
N VAL A 48 -3.14 -7.24 8.52
CA VAL A 48 -3.60 -6.70 7.23
C VAL A 48 -4.65 -7.60 6.59
N LEU A 49 -4.46 -8.93 6.61
CA LEU A 49 -5.44 -9.87 6.09
C LEU A 49 -6.78 -9.77 6.85
N LEU A 50 -6.74 -9.81 8.18
CA LEU A 50 -7.93 -9.72 9.02
C LEU A 50 -8.64 -8.38 8.84
N LEU A 51 -7.90 -7.27 8.78
CA LEU A 51 -8.47 -5.95 8.54
C LEU A 51 -9.07 -5.83 7.14
N SER A 52 -8.42 -6.43 6.14
CA SER A 52 -8.94 -6.46 4.75
C SER A 52 -10.24 -7.25 4.66
N LEU A 53 -10.33 -8.40 5.35
CA LEU A 53 -11.57 -9.18 5.43
C LEU A 53 -12.66 -8.40 6.19
N LEU A 54 -12.30 -7.77 7.32
CA LEU A 54 -13.23 -6.92 8.06
C LEU A 54 -13.78 -5.82 7.16
N PHE A 55 -12.94 -5.09 6.43
CA PHE A 55 -13.39 -4.05 5.50
C PHE A 55 -14.18 -4.60 4.31
N ALA A 56 -13.80 -5.73 3.73
CA ALA A 56 -14.53 -6.36 2.64
C ALA A 56 -15.98 -6.71 3.04
N PHE A 57 -16.15 -7.32 4.22
CA PHE A 57 -17.46 -7.69 4.74
C PHE A 57 -18.19 -6.55 5.45
N THR A 58 -17.51 -5.44 5.74
CA THR A 58 -18.14 -4.23 6.31
C THR A 58 -18.28 -3.13 5.26
N LEU A 59 -17.32 -2.22 5.15
CA LEU A 59 -17.34 -1.09 4.23
C LEU A 59 -17.53 -1.51 2.76
N GLY A 60 -16.99 -2.66 2.35
CA GLY A 60 -17.16 -3.23 1.02
C GLY A 60 -18.55 -3.83 0.76
N SER A 61 -19.35 -4.09 1.79
CA SER A 61 -20.62 -4.81 1.67
C SER A 61 -21.84 -4.04 2.21
N PHE A 62 -21.67 -3.16 3.19
CA PHE A 62 -22.73 -2.29 3.72
C PHE A 62 -22.66 -0.91 3.06
N GLY A 63 -23.59 -0.66 2.15
CA GLY A 63 -23.81 0.66 1.55
C GLY A 63 -24.91 0.61 0.49
N SER A 64 -25.53 1.75 0.20
CA SER A 64 -26.65 1.88 -0.73
C SER A 64 -26.22 1.92 -2.21
N ALA A 65 -24.93 2.15 -2.47
CA ALA A 65 -24.36 2.25 -3.80
C ALA A 65 -23.37 1.10 -4.08
N GLY A 66 -23.30 0.68 -5.34
CA GLY A 66 -22.41 -0.40 -5.80
C GLY A 66 -22.86 -1.81 -5.42
N ARG A 67 -21.99 -2.80 -5.63
CA ARG A 67 -22.23 -4.22 -5.28
C ARG A 67 -21.58 -4.55 -3.93
N SER A 68 -21.96 -5.71 -3.38
CA SER A 68 -21.31 -6.27 -2.18
C SER A 68 -20.07 -7.07 -2.57
N PHE A 69 -19.16 -7.25 -1.62
CA PHE A 69 -17.89 -7.96 -1.86
C PHE A 69 -18.08 -9.37 -2.45
N LEU A 70 -19.00 -10.17 -1.91
CA LEU A 70 -19.23 -11.53 -2.42
C LEU A 70 -19.81 -11.55 -3.84
N ALA A 71 -20.64 -10.57 -4.20
CA ALA A 71 -21.16 -10.44 -5.55
C ALA A 71 -20.03 -10.04 -6.52
N ASP A 72 -19.15 -9.12 -6.12
CA ASP A 72 -17.99 -8.73 -6.93
C ASP A 72 -16.97 -9.87 -7.07
N LEU A 73 -16.80 -10.70 -6.04
CA LEU A 73 -15.94 -11.88 -6.10
C LEU A 73 -16.55 -12.97 -7.01
N GLY A 74 -17.86 -13.21 -6.93
CA GLY A 74 -18.54 -14.26 -7.70
C GLY A 74 -18.56 -14.01 -9.22
N GLN A 75 -18.52 -12.76 -9.65
CA GLN A 75 -18.46 -12.38 -11.08
C GLN A 75 -17.02 -12.20 -11.60
N ALA A 76 -16.01 -12.20 -10.72
CA ALA A 76 -14.64 -11.93 -11.12
C ALA A 76 -14.14 -13.04 -12.06
N SER A 77 -13.54 -12.66 -13.19
CA SER A 77 -12.96 -13.65 -14.10
C SER A 77 -11.77 -14.33 -13.44
N GLY A 78 -11.53 -15.61 -13.76
CA GLY A 78 -10.37 -16.34 -13.25
C GLY A 78 -9.04 -15.63 -13.57
N GLY A 79 -8.95 -14.98 -14.73
CA GLY A 79 -7.77 -14.17 -15.11
C GLY A 79 -7.57 -12.94 -14.23
N ALA A 80 -8.64 -12.23 -13.86
CA ALA A 80 -8.56 -11.09 -12.95
C ALA A 80 -8.18 -11.52 -11.53
N ALA A 81 -8.79 -12.61 -11.03
CA ALA A 81 -8.46 -13.19 -9.74
C ALA A 81 -7.00 -13.65 -9.66
N TRP A 82 -6.51 -14.32 -10.72
CA TRP A 82 -5.11 -14.74 -10.80
C TRP A 82 -4.14 -13.56 -10.84
N SER A 83 -4.47 -12.52 -11.60
CA SER A 83 -3.65 -11.30 -11.69
C SER A 83 -3.54 -10.58 -10.33
N ALA A 84 -4.65 -10.50 -9.59
CA ALA A 84 -4.65 -9.93 -8.25
C ALA A 84 -3.80 -10.77 -7.28
N LEU A 85 -3.93 -12.10 -7.32
CA LEU A 85 -3.13 -13.00 -6.49
C LEU A 85 -1.63 -12.89 -6.82
N LEU A 86 -1.28 -12.90 -8.10
CA LEU A 86 0.11 -12.75 -8.55
C LEU A 86 0.69 -11.40 -8.12
N GLY A 87 -0.08 -10.32 -8.24
CA GLY A 87 0.29 -9.01 -7.72
C GLY A 87 0.58 -9.03 -6.22
N GLY A 88 -0.27 -9.70 -5.44
CA GLY A 88 -0.07 -9.90 -4.00
C GLY A 88 1.18 -10.72 -3.66
N ILE A 89 1.49 -11.77 -4.42
CA ILE A 89 2.70 -12.58 -4.26
C ILE A 89 3.95 -11.73 -4.52
N VAL A 90 3.99 -11.02 -5.65
CA VAL A 90 5.12 -10.15 -6.02
C VAL A 90 5.31 -9.05 -4.96
N PHE A 91 4.23 -8.43 -4.50
CA PHE A 91 4.26 -7.42 -3.46
C PHE A 91 4.83 -7.95 -2.13
N ASN A 92 4.44 -9.17 -1.72
CA ASN A 92 4.99 -9.77 -0.50
C ASN A 92 6.47 -10.15 -0.64
N LEU A 93 6.88 -10.69 -1.79
CA LEU A 93 8.30 -10.95 -2.06
C LEU A 93 9.13 -9.66 -1.99
N SER A 94 8.62 -8.56 -2.57
CA SER A 94 9.25 -7.25 -2.45
C SER A 94 9.38 -6.78 -0.99
N ASN A 95 8.36 -7.01 -0.16
CA ASN A 95 8.43 -6.65 1.26
C ASN A 95 9.45 -7.49 2.03
N ILE A 96 9.58 -8.79 1.75
CA ILE A 96 10.61 -9.64 2.37
C ILE A 96 12.01 -9.13 2.00
N LEU A 97 12.23 -8.76 0.74
CA LEU A 97 13.50 -8.18 0.29
C LEU A 97 13.77 -6.81 0.95
N LEU A 98 12.74 -5.98 1.10
CA LEU A 98 12.85 -4.70 1.83
C LEU A 98 13.23 -4.93 3.30
N VAL A 99 12.63 -5.92 3.96
CA VAL A 99 12.97 -6.31 5.33
C VAL A 99 14.43 -6.74 5.45
N ALA A 100 14.90 -7.58 4.53
CA ALA A 100 16.30 -7.99 4.50
C ALA A 100 17.24 -6.79 4.27
N ALA A 101 16.88 -5.87 3.37
CA ALA A 101 17.64 -4.65 3.14
C ALA A 101 17.66 -3.74 4.38
N ILE A 102 16.55 -3.61 5.11
CA ILE A 102 16.47 -2.86 6.37
C ILE A 102 17.38 -3.48 7.43
N ASP A 103 17.45 -4.81 7.52
CA ASP A 103 18.30 -5.51 8.48
C ASP A 103 19.80 -5.28 8.21
N ILE A 104 20.18 -5.14 6.94
CA ILE A 104 21.57 -4.95 6.51
C ILE A 104 21.98 -3.46 6.55
N ALA A 105 21.16 -2.58 5.98
CA ALA A 105 21.52 -1.17 5.73
C ALA A 105 20.83 -0.18 6.68
N GLY A 106 19.88 -0.64 7.51
CA GLY A 106 19.07 0.18 8.38
C GLY A 106 17.87 0.83 7.67
N MET A 107 16.83 1.14 8.47
CA MET A 107 15.57 1.69 7.96
C MET A 107 15.74 3.05 7.26
N ALA A 108 16.68 3.88 7.72
CA ALA A 108 16.94 5.20 7.15
C ALA A 108 17.50 5.16 5.72
N VAL A 109 18.12 4.05 5.31
CA VAL A 109 18.71 3.89 3.98
C VAL A 109 17.84 2.99 3.10
N ALA A 110 17.44 1.83 3.61
CA ALA A 110 16.69 0.86 2.83
C ALA A 110 15.29 1.35 2.42
N PHE A 111 14.63 2.14 3.27
CA PHE A 111 13.27 2.60 3.00
C PHE A 111 13.21 3.68 1.91
N PRO A 112 14.03 4.76 1.94
CA PRO A 112 14.07 5.73 0.84
C PRO A 112 14.47 5.10 -0.48
N ILE A 113 15.48 4.22 -0.50
CA ILE A 113 15.91 3.54 -1.72
C ILE A 113 14.82 2.61 -2.24
N GLY A 114 14.30 1.71 -1.40
CA GLY A 114 13.32 0.70 -1.81
C GLY A 114 11.99 1.31 -2.26
N VAL A 115 11.36 2.09 -1.38
CA VAL A 115 10.03 2.66 -1.65
C VAL A 115 10.12 3.87 -2.59
N GLY A 116 11.15 4.69 -2.44
CA GLY A 116 11.33 5.89 -3.26
C GLY A 116 11.63 5.55 -4.73
N LEU A 117 12.53 4.59 -5.01
CA LEU A 117 12.76 4.16 -6.40
C LEU A 117 11.52 3.49 -7.00
N ALA A 118 10.80 2.69 -6.22
CA ALA A 118 9.55 2.07 -6.68
C ALA A 118 8.50 3.14 -7.06
N LEU A 119 8.42 4.23 -6.31
CA LEU A 119 7.55 5.37 -6.63
C LEU A 119 7.97 6.06 -7.93
N VAL A 120 9.26 6.38 -8.09
CA VAL A 120 9.79 7.02 -9.31
C VAL A 120 9.51 6.16 -10.55
N LEU A 121 9.87 4.88 -10.50
CA LEU A 121 9.65 3.95 -11.60
C LEU A 121 8.15 3.73 -11.88
N GLY A 122 7.35 3.61 -10.82
CA GLY A 122 5.90 3.45 -10.93
C GLY A 122 5.24 4.64 -11.61
N VAL A 123 5.65 5.87 -11.28
CA VAL A 123 5.14 7.08 -11.93
C VAL A 123 5.52 7.08 -13.42
N ILE A 124 6.78 6.80 -13.76
CA ILE A 124 7.24 6.79 -15.16
C ILE A 124 6.48 5.72 -15.98
N ILE A 125 6.40 4.49 -15.47
CA ILE A 125 5.73 3.38 -16.18
C ILE A 125 4.24 3.68 -16.36
N ASN A 126 3.56 4.21 -15.34
CA ASN A 126 2.15 4.56 -15.46
C ASN A 126 1.92 5.72 -16.43
N TYR A 127 2.76 6.75 -16.38
CA TYR A 127 2.64 7.91 -17.28
C TYR A 127 2.87 7.52 -18.75
N VAL A 128 3.82 6.63 -19.03
CA VAL A 128 4.05 6.10 -20.40
C VAL A 128 2.83 5.34 -20.93
N LYS A 129 2.14 4.58 -20.06
CA LYS A 129 0.97 3.78 -20.46
C LYS A 129 -0.29 4.63 -20.60
N LEU A 130 -0.50 5.59 -19.70
CA LEU A 130 -1.67 6.44 -19.67
C LEU A 130 -1.25 7.86 -19.22
N PRO A 131 -0.88 8.73 -20.17
CA PRO A 131 -0.51 10.11 -19.86
C PRO A 131 -1.72 10.86 -19.31
N ALA A 132 -1.72 11.12 -18.00
CA ALA A 132 -2.81 11.80 -17.30
C ALA A 132 -2.25 12.86 -16.35
N GLY A 133 -2.95 13.99 -16.23
CA GLY A 133 -2.56 15.11 -15.37
C GLY A 133 -1.51 16.04 -15.98
N ASP A 134 -1.03 16.99 -15.19
CA ASP A 134 0.01 17.96 -15.59
C ASP A 134 1.40 17.31 -15.53
N PRO A 135 2.10 17.12 -16.67
CA PRO A 135 3.42 16.52 -16.70
C PRO A 135 4.48 17.33 -15.95
N VAL A 136 4.41 18.67 -16.01
CA VAL A 136 5.42 19.53 -15.40
C VAL A 136 5.38 19.36 -13.89
N LEU A 137 4.19 19.45 -13.30
CA LEU A 137 4.02 19.27 -11.86
C LEU A 137 4.41 17.85 -11.42
N LEU A 138 4.01 16.83 -12.18
CA LEU A 138 4.31 15.44 -11.90
C LEU A 138 5.83 15.17 -11.89
N PHE A 139 6.53 15.57 -12.95
CA PHE A 139 7.96 15.29 -13.09
C PHE A 139 8.84 16.17 -12.20
N ILE A 140 8.41 17.39 -11.86
CA ILE A 140 9.08 18.18 -10.80
C ILE A 140 9.00 17.43 -9.46
N GLY A 141 7.84 16.87 -9.12
CA GLY A 141 7.68 16.05 -7.91
C GLY A 141 8.59 14.82 -7.93
N VAL A 142 8.67 14.11 -9.07
CA VAL A 142 9.56 12.97 -9.26
C VAL A 142 11.03 13.36 -9.06
N VAL A 143 11.48 14.48 -9.65
CA VAL A 143 12.84 14.99 -9.46
C VAL A 143 13.11 15.30 -7.99
N GLY A 144 12.16 15.92 -7.29
CA GLY A 144 12.27 16.19 -5.85
C GLY A 144 12.46 14.92 -5.02
N VAL A 145 11.75 13.85 -5.36
CA VAL A 145 11.93 12.53 -4.73
C VAL A 145 13.32 11.97 -5.04
N VAL A 146 13.77 12.01 -6.29
CA VAL A 146 15.10 11.51 -6.68
C VAL A 146 16.23 12.24 -5.96
N VAL A 147 16.11 13.55 -5.76
CA VAL A 147 17.12 14.34 -5.01
C VAL A 147 17.10 14.01 -3.51
N ALA A 148 15.96 13.57 -2.97
CA ALA A 148 15.83 13.24 -1.55
C ALA A 148 16.29 11.82 -1.19
N ILE A 149 16.35 10.91 -2.17
CA ILE A 149 16.89 9.54 -2.03
C ILE A 149 18.41 9.59 -2.05
#